data_AF-A0A918GW87-F1
#
_entry.id   AF-A0A918GW87-F1
#
_cell.length_a   1.000
_cell.length_b   1.000
_cell.length_c   1.000
_cell.angle_alpha   90.00
_cell.angle_beta   90.00
_cell.angle_gamma   90.00
#
_symmetry.space_group_name_H-M   'P 1'
#
loop_
_entity.id
_entity.type
_entity.pdbx_description
1 polymer ?
#
loop_
_entity_poly.entity_id
_entity_poly.type
_entity_poly.pdbx_seq_one_letter_code
_entity_poly.pdbx_strand_id
1 'polypeptide(L)'
;MPSPPQPFGTVVSDIGVNIRKFPSTDSAVIGRINHGVEVGLHSKVHAQNIDGNDIWYRLRDQLAWVAARHVKNTGNVPLSKDVDGGGPGGG
;
A
#
# COMPACT_ATOMS: atom_id res chain seq x y z
N MET A 1 -20.90 1.14 6.86
CA MET A 1 -20.56 -0.06 6.05
C MET A 1 -19.64 -0.93 6.88
N PRO A 2 -19.68 -2.26 6.75
CA PRO A 2 -18.71 -3.11 7.44
C PRO A 2 -17.30 -2.85 6.90
N SER A 3 -16.30 -2.91 7.79
CA SER A 3 -14.89 -2.79 7.41
C SER A 3 -14.45 -3.93 6.48
N PRO A 4 -13.48 -3.72 5.58
CA PRO A 4 -12.98 -4.77 4.72
C PRO A 4 -12.34 -5.93 5.53
N PRO A 5 -12.27 -7.15 4.97
CA PRO A 5 -11.54 -8.25 5.60
C PRO A 5 -10.06 -7.89 5.77
N GLN A 6 -9.48 -8.23 6.94
CA GLN A 6 -8.06 -7.98 7.21
C GLN A 6 -7.13 -8.73 6.24
N PRO A 7 -5.92 -8.22 5.97
CA PRO A 7 -5.45 -6.90 6.38
C PRO A 7 -6.08 -5.77 5.54
N PHE A 8 -6.45 -4.68 6.19
CA PHE A 8 -6.93 -3.46 5.53
C PHE A 8 -6.17 -2.26 6.09
N GLY A 9 -6.34 -1.08 5.49
CA GLY A 9 -5.76 0.16 5.99
C GLY A 9 -6.75 1.29 5.97
N THR A 10 -6.67 2.16 6.97
CA THR A 10 -7.45 3.38 7.07
C THR A 10 -6.56 4.55 6.64
N VAL A 11 -7.04 5.39 5.72
CA VAL A 11 -6.33 6.60 5.31
C VAL A 11 -6.40 7.63 6.44
N VAL A 12 -5.25 7.98 7.02
CA VAL A 12 -5.15 8.90 8.18
C VAL A 12 -4.64 10.29 7.80
N SER A 13 -4.31 10.52 6.53
CA SER A 13 -3.95 11.84 6.02
C SER A 13 -5.19 12.66 5.76
N ASP A 14 -5.24 13.90 6.27
CA ASP A 14 -6.38 14.82 6.10
C ASP A 14 -6.66 15.15 4.63
N ILE A 15 -5.62 15.18 3.80
CA ILE A 15 -5.71 15.36 2.35
C ILE A 15 -5.81 14.03 1.60
N GLY A 16 -6.11 12.93 2.27
CA GLY A 16 -6.16 11.61 1.65
C GLY A 16 -4.80 11.11 1.16
N VAL A 17 -4.83 10.13 0.26
CA VAL A 17 -3.65 9.50 -0.34
C VAL A 17 -3.84 9.25 -1.83
N ASN A 18 -2.80 9.47 -2.61
CA ASN A 18 -2.81 9.18 -4.05
C ASN A 18 -2.68 7.68 -4.31
N ILE A 19 -3.50 7.16 -5.22
CA ILE A 19 -3.36 5.82 -5.80
C ILE A 19 -2.39 5.95 -6.98
N ARG A 20 -1.32 5.16 -6.96
CA ARG A 20 -0.26 5.21 -7.97
C ARG A 20 -0.10 3.89 -8.67
N LYS A 21 0.29 3.94 -9.95
CA LYS A 21 0.51 2.74 -10.77
C LYS A 21 1.68 1.89 -10.27
N PHE A 22 2.72 2.54 -9.75
CA PHE A 22 3.91 1.92 -9.14
C PHE A 22 4.22 2.57 -7.78
N PRO A 23 4.97 1.88 -6.88
CA PRO A 23 5.28 2.38 -5.54
C PRO A 23 6.37 3.46 -5.56
N SER A 24 6.10 4.56 -6.24
CA SER A 24 6.98 5.72 -6.41
C SER A 24 6.14 6.99 -6.60
N THR A 25 6.61 8.11 -6.06
CA THR A 25 6.01 9.43 -6.26
C THR A 25 6.15 9.96 -7.68
N ASP A 26 7.06 9.40 -8.47
CA ASP A 26 7.25 9.74 -9.89
C ASP A 26 6.31 8.94 -10.80
N SER A 27 5.65 7.91 -10.25
CA SER A 27 4.65 7.13 -10.96
C SER A 27 3.36 7.91 -11.16
N ALA A 28 2.69 7.65 -12.29
CA ALA A 28 1.38 8.20 -12.60
C ALA A 28 0.38 7.99 -11.45
N VAL A 29 -0.30 9.08 -11.08
CA VAL A 29 -1.46 9.06 -10.19
C VAL A 29 -2.66 8.61 -11.00
N ILE A 30 -3.29 7.51 -10.58
CA ILE A 30 -4.45 6.93 -11.27
C ILE A 30 -5.75 7.10 -10.46
N GLY A 31 -5.66 7.72 -9.28
CA GLY A 31 -6.80 8.01 -8.42
C GLY A 31 -6.37 8.57 -7.07
N ARG A 32 -7.34 8.79 -6.18
CA ARG A 32 -7.12 9.27 -4.82
C ARG A 32 -8.13 8.63 -3.89
N ILE A 33 -7.70 8.36 -2.67
CA ILE A 33 -8.54 7.86 -1.58
C ILE A 33 -8.63 8.96 -0.52
N ASN A 34 -9.84 9.30 -0.11
CA ASN A 34 -10.09 10.35 0.87
C ASN A 34 -9.72 9.91 2.29
N HIS A 35 -9.56 10.88 3.19
CA HIS A 35 -9.37 10.65 4.62
C HIS A 35 -10.48 9.77 5.21
N GLY A 36 -10.13 8.89 6.15
CA GLY A 36 -11.05 8.01 6.87
C GLY A 36 -11.54 6.80 6.09
N VAL A 37 -11.25 6.70 4.79
CA VAL A 37 -11.66 5.55 3.97
C VAL A 37 -10.80 4.32 4.33
N GLU A 38 -11.47 3.19 4.47
CA GLU A 38 -10.83 1.88 4.68
C GLU A 38 -10.65 1.15 3.35
N VAL A 39 -9.46 0.62 3.11
CA VAL A 39 -9.10 -0.08 1.87
C VAL A 39 -8.46 -1.43 2.17
N GLY A 40 -8.84 -2.45 1.41
CA GLY A 40 -8.21 -3.77 1.49
C GLY A 40 -6.75 -3.71 1.06
N LEU A 41 -5.86 -4.30 1.86
CA LEU A 41 -4.44 -4.42 1.54
C LEU A 41 -4.13 -5.85 1.09
N HIS A 42 -3.31 -5.98 0.06
CA HIS A 42 -2.84 -7.26 -0.45
C HIS A 42 -1.46 -7.59 0.13
N SER A 43 -0.50 -6.72 -0.14
CA SER A 43 0.90 -6.88 0.28
C SER A 43 1.57 -5.53 0.46
N LYS A 44 2.80 -5.54 0.99
CA LYS A 44 3.66 -4.36 1.12
C LYS A 44 4.98 -4.55 0.38
N VAL A 45 5.66 -3.46 0.05
CA VAL A 45 7.05 -3.45 -0.46
C VAL A 45 7.83 -2.31 0.17
N HIS A 46 9.15 -2.44 0.20
CA HIS A 46 10.06 -1.31 0.40
C HIS A 46 10.34 -0.69 -0.97
N ALA A 47 10.10 0.61 -1.11
CA ALA A 47 10.32 1.36 -2.34
C ALA A 47 10.70 2.81 -2.02
N GLN A 48 10.23 3.79 -2.81
CA GLN A 48 10.62 5.18 -2.61
C GLN A 48 10.27 5.68 -1.20
N ASN A 49 11.25 6.27 -0.53
CA ASN A 49 11.07 6.84 0.80
C ASN A 49 10.25 8.14 0.73
N ILE A 50 9.25 8.24 1.61
CA ILE A 50 8.46 9.46 1.84
C ILE A 50 8.58 9.78 3.32
N ASP A 51 9.30 10.85 3.64
CA ASP A 51 9.48 11.37 5.00
C ASP A 51 9.88 10.30 6.02
N GLY A 52 10.86 9.45 5.67
CA GLY A 52 11.37 8.39 6.54
C GLY A 52 10.57 7.09 6.51
N ASN A 53 9.52 6.98 5.68
CA ASN A 53 8.77 5.74 5.48
C ASN A 53 8.89 5.27 4.03
N ASP A 54 9.52 4.11 3.82
CA ASP A 54 9.74 3.47 2.52
C ASP A 54 8.72 2.38 2.20
N ILE A 55 7.71 2.17 3.06
CA ILE A 55 6.70 1.15 2.87
C ILE A 55 5.60 1.65 1.94
N TRP A 56 5.26 0.81 0.97
CA TRP A 56 4.12 1.00 0.07
C TRP A 56 3.20 -0.20 0.15
N TYR A 57 1.89 0.05 0.20
CA TYR A 57 0.89 -1.00 0.18
C TYR A 57 0.29 -1.18 -1.20
N ARG A 58 0.19 -2.43 -1.64
CA ARG A 58 -0.61 -2.82 -2.80
C ARG A 58 -2.06 -2.98 -2.38
N LEU A 59 -2.97 -2.34 -3.10
CA LEU A 59 -4.40 -2.48 -2.88
C LEU A 59 -4.87 -3.90 -3.26
N ARG A 60 -5.87 -4.41 -2.55
CA ARG A 60 -6.42 -5.75 -2.82
C ARG A 60 -7.18 -5.83 -4.13
N ASP A 61 -7.96 -4.81 -4.43
CA ASP A 61 -8.92 -4.85 -5.53
C ASP A 61 -8.34 -4.33 -6.85
N GLN A 62 -7.10 -3.83 -6.84
CA GLN A 62 -6.45 -3.27 -8.03
C GLN A 62 -4.92 -3.36 -7.96
N LEU A 63 -4.27 -3.43 -9.12
CA LEU A 63 -2.82 -3.42 -9.28
C LEU A 63 -2.25 -2.00 -9.10
N ALA A 64 -2.42 -1.44 -7.91
CA ALA A 64 -2.01 -0.09 -7.59
C ALA A 64 -1.51 0.03 -6.16
N TRP A 65 -0.84 1.14 -5.90
CA TRP A 65 -0.04 1.36 -4.70
C TRP A 65 -0.43 2.64 -3.97
N VAL A 66 -0.35 2.60 -2.65
CA VAL A 66 -0.48 3.76 -1.77
C VAL A 66 0.68 3.80 -0.79
N ALA A 67 1.13 5.00 -0.43
CA ALA A 67 2.21 5.18 0.53
C ALA A 67 1.71 4.85 1.96
N ALA A 68 2.41 3.95 2.66
CA ALA A 68 2.06 3.57 4.02
C ALA A 68 2.18 4.75 5.01
N ARG A 69 2.99 5.76 4.67
CA ARG A 69 3.10 7.02 5.44
C ARG A 69 1.75 7.64 5.79
N HIS A 70 0.73 7.43 4.95
CA HIS A 70 -0.60 8.03 5.05
C HIS A 70 -1.71 7.01 5.35
N VAL A 71 -1.36 5.74 5.61
CA VAL A 71 -2.31 4.64 5.79
C VAL A 71 -1.96 3.85 7.04
N LYS A 72 -2.89 3.80 7.99
CA LYS A 72 -2.77 2.95 9.18
C LYS A 72 -3.33 1.56 8.86
N ASN A 73 -2.46 0.55 8.77
CA ASN A 73 -2.88 -0.82 8.48
C ASN A 73 -3.39 -1.57 9.73
N THR A 74 -4.15 -2.63 9.48
CA THR A 74 -4.56 -3.62 10.47
C THR A 74 -3.86 -4.96 10.22
N GLY A 75 -3.51 -5.64 11.30
CA GLY A 75 -2.86 -6.96 11.25
C GLY A 75 -1.53 -6.96 10.51
N ASN A 76 -1.10 -8.16 10.11
CA ASN A 76 0.10 -8.35 9.31
C ASN A 76 -0.21 -8.15 7.81
N VAL A 77 0.44 -7.17 7.18
CA VAL A 77 0.46 -7.05 5.72
C VAL A 77 1.72 -7.78 5.23
N PRO A 78 1.58 -8.86 4.45
CA PRO A 78 2.73 -9.64 4.01
C PRO A 78 3.59 -8.82 3.06
N LEU A 79 4.92 -8.93 3.18
CA LEU A 79 5.84 -8.28 2.25
C LEU A 79 5.82 -9.06 0.92
N SER A 80 5.83 -8.40 -0.24
CA SER A 80 5.65 -9.10 -1.52
C SER A 80 6.71 -10.18 -1.79
N LYS A 81 7.93 -10.03 -1.26
CA LYS A 81 8.95 -11.10 -1.33
C LYS A 81 8.54 -12.39 -0.56
N ASP A 82 7.67 -12.25 0.43
CA ASP A 82 7.08 -13.35 1.21
C ASP A 82 5.79 -13.88 0.55
N VAL A 83 5.14 -13.08 -0.32
CA VAL A 83 3.96 -13.47 -1.10
C VAL A 83 4.35 -14.22 -2.38
N ASP A 84 5.46 -13.83 -2.99
CA ASP A 84 6.08 -14.46 -4.15
C ASP A 84 7.19 -15.40 -3.70
N GLY A 85 6.86 -16.45 -2.94
CA GLY A 85 7.79 -17.50 -2.47
C GLY A 85 8.55 -18.22 -3.60
N GLY A 86 9.48 -17.51 -4.21
CA GLY A 86 10.25 -17.86 -5.40
C GLY A 86 11.49 -16.98 -5.49
N GLY A 87 12.47 -17.27 -4.63
CA GLY A 87 13.84 -16.78 -4.76
C GLY A 87 14.72 -17.34 -3.63
N PRO A 88 15.94 -17.82 -3.94
CA PRO A 88 16.86 -17.09 -4.80
C PRO A 88 17.48 -17.93 -5.92
N GLY A 89 17.58 -17.35 -7.12
CA GLY A 89 18.38 -17.88 -8.22
C GLY A 89 19.18 -16.74 -8.85
N GLY A 90 20.12 -16.18 -8.09
CA GLY A 90 21.08 -15.20 -8.57
C GLY A 90 22.49 -15.67 -8.18
N GLY A 91 23.17 -16.28 -9.14
CA GLY A 91 24.58 -16.66 -9.13
C GLY A 91 25.08 -16.65 -10.57
#